data_AF-A0AAW6QXJ8-F1
#
_entry.id   AF-A0AAW6QXJ8-F1
#
_cell.length_a   1.000
_cell.length_b   1.000
_cell.length_c   1.000
_cell.angle_alpha   90.00
_cell.angle_beta   90.00
_cell.angle_gamma   90.00
#
_symmetry.space_group_name_H-M   'P 1'
#
loop_
_entity.id
_entity.type
_entity.pdbx_description
1 polymer ?
#
loop_
_entity_poly.entity_id
_entity_poly.type
_entity_poly.pdbx_seq_one_letter_code
_entity_poly.pdbx_strand_id
1 'polypeptide(L)'
;MHESQLTTSAAKPSRLGWFDDVLLLGIMAVLAGCGLIYEYLLSHYAGRILGALEAAIYTMIGLMIVSMGLGAFAARKIKDAFTGFVVLELTVALCGSLAILITAAVIGFGQQLPMIIASTLGLPPDQLPEGGMIGTLQKLSEYLPYVWGVLLGLMIGMEIPLIARVRQSLSDEHLLHNAGTIYGADYIGAGIGAAIWVGFMLAIDIQLAAALTASFNLLAGFVFIWRFWPKIQRPKLLLVGHLVVTGVLLLLAIRGPSWEQQFNNLLYKDKVVYAKATRFQQLTFTERLRGNGLLPVYALYINGRLQFSSSDEHIYHAFLVHPTLAASARHNKVLIIGGGDGLGLKQVLRWEPEQVTLLDLDAALVQLFKSPDSDMPARLSQALLSLNGNAFNDPRVTLIHDDAFNGVDKLIAKGDKYDAIIVDLPDPSHPDLNKLYSDYFYRKLKELMSSDGALTVQSTSPYHAQKAFISVAKTLALAGFDVKQYHHNVPSFGEWGWSIATLNGKDAQHRLAQLTELPIVDDWLTLGLVKGAFEFPANFYQDATNIKPNELGSLQLYHYHQQAWSETQGLDLF
;
A
#
# COMPACT_ATOMS: atom_id res chain seq x y z
N MET A 1 54.96 -30.39 -61.90
CA MET A 1 53.52 -30.53 -62.22
C MET A 1 53.04 -31.80 -61.53
N HIS A 2 52.08 -31.86 -60.63
CA HIS A 2 51.27 -30.86 -59.93
C HIS A 2 50.79 -31.56 -58.64
N GLU A 3 50.77 -30.84 -57.52
CA GLU A 3 50.37 -31.31 -56.18
C GLU A 3 48.95 -31.90 -56.13
N SER A 4 48.81 -33.01 -55.41
CA SER A 4 47.52 -33.54 -54.95
C SER A 4 47.10 -32.79 -53.69
N GLN A 5 46.15 -31.87 -53.83
CA GLN A 5 45.52 -31.17 -52.71
C GLN A 5 44.57 -32.11 -51.96
N LEU A 6 44.99 -32.54 -50.77
CA LEU A 6 44.10 -33.03 -49.71
C LEU A 6 43.25 -31.86 -49.22
N THR A 7 42.00 -31.80 -49.65
CA THR A 7 40.99 -30.88 -49.12
C THR A 7 40.50 -31.38 -47.77
N THR A 8 41.22 -31.03 -46.70
CA THR A 8 40.63 -31.05 -45.37
C THR A 8 39.55 -29.97 -45.32
N SER A 9 38.29 -30.38 -45.28
CA SER A 9 37.14 -29.53 -44.96
C SER A 9 37.33 -28.95 -43.56
N ALA A 10 38.00 -27.80 -43.47
CA ALA A 10 37.97 -26.97 -42.28
C ALA A 10 36.54 -26.46 -42.11
N ALA A 11 35.87 -26.87 -41.03
CA ALA A 11 34.59 -26.32 -40.65
C ALA A 11 34.71 -24.78 -40.57
N LYS A 12 33.86 -24.08 -41.35
CA LYS A 12 33.81 -22.62 -41.38
C LYS A 12 33.61 -22.09 -39.94
N PRO A 13 34.46 -21.18 -39.43
CA PRO A 13 34.23 -20.55 -38.14
C PRO A 13 32.91 -19.76 -38.19
N SER A 14 32.03 -19.97 -37.21
CA SER A 14 30.73 -19.30 -37.15
C SER A 14 30.94 -17.82 -36.83
N ARG A 15 30.84 -16.95 -37.83
CA ARG A 15 30.74 -15.50 -37.62
C ARG A 15 29.41 -15.19 -36.93
N LEU A 16 29.43 -14.42 -35.84
CA LEU A 16 28.23 -13.82 -35.25
C LEU A 16 27.47 -13.09 -36.36
N GLY A 17 26.28 -13.57 -36.71
CA GLY A 17 25.41 -12.84 -37.63
C GLY A 17 24.89 -11.59 -36.94
N TRP A 18 24.73 -10.48 -37.68
CA TRP A 18 24.07 -9.27 -37.17
C TRP A 18 22.73 -9.59 -36.50
N PHE A 19 21.99 -10.55 -37.05
CA PHE A 19 20.75 -11.07 -36.48
C PHE A 19 20.93 -11.68 -35.09
N ASP A 20 22.01 -12.43 -34.84
CA ASP A 20 22.27 -13.07 -33.55
C ASP A 20 22.65 -12.05 -32.48
N ASP A 21 23.42 -11.02 -32.86
CA ASP A 21 23.77 -9.93 -31.95
C ASP A 21 22.54 -9.12 -31.55
N VAL A 22 21.72 -8.72 -32.52
CA VAL A 22 20.47 -7.99 -32.27
C VAL A 22 19.50 -8.83 -31.43
N LEU A 23 19.41 -10.13 -31.70
CA LEU A 23 18.56 -11.04 -30.92
C LEU A 23 19.03 -11.14 -29.47
N LEU A 24 20.33 -11.33 -29.23
CA LEU A 24 20.87 -11.44 -27.86
C LEU A 24 20.69 -10.14 -27.08
N LEU A 25 20.87 -8.98 -27.72
CA LEU A 25 20.62 -7.67 -27.10
C LEU A 25 19.12 -7.46 -26.83
N GLY A 26 18.25 -7.87 -27.76
CA GLY A 26 16.80 -7.81 -27.58
C GLY A 26 16.32 -8.70 -26.43
N ILE A 27 16.86 -9.92 -26.33
CA ILE A 27 16.61 -10.82 -25.19
C ILE A 27 17.07 -10.15 -23.89
N MET A 28 18.31 -9.62 -23.84
CA MET A 28 18.80 -8.92 -22.65
C MET A 28 17.88 -7.77 -22.22
N ALA A 29 17.41 -6.95 -23.17
CA ALA A 29 16.50 -5.85 -22.85
C ALA A 29 15.14 -6.34 -22.29
N VAL A 30 14.58 -7.41 -22.85
CA VAL A 30 13.33 -8.01 -22.33
C VAL A 30 13.54 -8.53 -20.91
N LEU A 31 14.64 -9.23 -20.67
CA LEU A 31 14.94 -9.84 -19.38
C LEU A 31 15.23 -8.79 -18.30
N ALA A 32 15.98 -7.74 -18.63
CA ALA A 32 16.18 -6.59 -17.74
C ALA A 32 14.86 -5.90 -17.37
N GLY A 33 13.95 -5.75 -18.34
CA GLY A 33 12.60 -5.27 -18.08
C GLY A 33 11.81 -6.18 -17.15
N CYS A 34 11.90 -7.50 -17.33
CA CYS A 34 11.27 -8.48 -16.44
C CYS A 34 11.87 -8.43 -15.03
N GLY A 35 13.19 -8.32 -14.91
CA GLY A 35 13.92 -8.22 -13.65
C GLY A 35 13.45 -7.02 -12.82
N LEU A 36 13.34 -5.85 -13.46
CA LEU A 36 12.84 -4.66 -12.78
C LEU A 36 11.35 -4.78 -12.40
N ILE A 37 10.53 -5.42 -13.25
CA ILE A 37 9.13 -5.70 -12.90
C ILE A 37 9.05 -6.62 -11.68
N TYR A 38 9.86 -7.68 -11.58
CA TYR A 38 9.89 -8.54 -10.39
C TYR A 38 10.30 -7.79 -9.12
N GLU A 39 11.28 -6.90 -9.23
CA GLU A 39 11.72 -6.05 -8.13
C GLU A 39 10.58 -5.16 -7.60
N TYR A 40 9.88 -4.48 -8.49
CA TYR A 40 8.72 -3.67 -8.11
C TYR A 40 7.54 -4.49 -7.64
N LEU A 41 7.33 -5.66 -8.21
CA LEU A 41 6.24 -6.55 -7.86
C LEU A 41 6.41 -7.12 -6.44
N LEU A 42 7.61 -7.60 -6.09
CA LEU A 42 7.91 -8.11 -4.75
C LEU A 42 7.91 -6.99 -3.71
N SER A 43 8.50 -5.83 -4.01
CA SER A 43 8.52 -4.71 -3.08
C SER A 43 7.13 -4.14 -2.82
N HIS A 44 6.30 -4.02 -3.86
CA HIS A 44 4.92 -3.57 -3.73
C HIS A 44 4.08 -4.57 -2.91
N TYR A 45 4.25 -5.88 -3.14
CA TYR A 45 3.57 -6.89 -2.34
C TYR A 45 4.03 -6.89 -0.87
N ALA A 46 5.34 -6.82 -0.62
CA ALA A 46 5.91 -6.70 0.73
C ALA A 46 5.38 -5.44 1.43
N GLY A 47 5.31 -4.31 0.72
CA GLY A 47 4.77 -3.06 1.22
C GLY A 47 3.31 -3.13 1.63
N ARG A 48 2.49 -3.90 0.88
CA ARG A 48 1.08 -4.15 1.22
C ARG A 48 0.93 -5.00 2.48
N ILE A 49 1.77 -6.01 2.66
CA ILE A 49 1.73 -6.90 3.85
C ILE A 49 2.21 -6.14 5.09
N LEU A 50 3.35 -5.46 4.99
CA LEU A 50 3.99 -4.79 6.13
C LEU A 50 3.31 -3.46 6.48
N GLY A 51 2.46 -2.93 5.60
CA GLY A 51 1.86 -1.61 5.75
C GLY A 51 2.87 -0.47 5.69
N ALA A 52 4.03 -0.70 5.08
CA ALA A 52 5.16 0.24 4.96
C ALA A 52 5.83 0.13 3.57
N LEU A 53 5.18 0.72 2.55
CA LEU A 53 5.53 0.56 1.14
C LEU A 53 6.95 1.03 0.79
N GLU A 54 7.35 2.24 1.18
CA GLU A 54 8.67 2.80 0.84
C GLU A 54 9.83 2.01 1.46
N ALA A 55 9.74 1.69 2.76
CA ALA A 55 10.76 0.89 3.44
C ALA A 55 10.91 -0.48 2.76
N ALA A 56 9.80 -1.10 2.33
CA ALA A 56 9.84 -2.33 1.57
C ALA A 56 10.49 -2.17 0.20
N ILE A 57 10.19 -1.10 -0.53
CA ILE A 57 10.82 -0.76 -1.81
C ILE A 57 12.33 -0.56 -1.66
N TYR A 58 12.78 0.33 -0.78
CA TYR A 58 14.20 0.61 -0.63
C TYR A 58 15.00 -0.59 -0.13
N THR A 59 14.43 -1.37 0.79
CA THR A 59 15.04 -2.62 1.27
C THR A 59 15.15 -3.64 0.15
N MET A 60 14.09 -3.80 -0.66
CA MET A 60 14.09 -4.74 -1.78
C MET A 60 15.13 -4.35 -2.83
N ILE A 61 15.17 -3.07 -3.25
CA ILE A 61 16.16 -2.54 -4.20
C ILE A 61 17.58 -2.84 -3.68
N GLY A 62 17.87 -2.50 -2.43
CA GLY A 62 19.17 -2.74 -1.83
C GLY A 62 19.57 -4.22 -1.81
N LEU A 63 18.66 -5.10 -1.39
CA LEU A 63 18.90 -6.54 -1.36
C LEU A 63 19.07 -7.15 -2.75
N MET A 64 18.26 -6.73 -3.72
CA MET A 64 18.31 -7.23 -5.09
C MET A 64 19.60 -6.80 -5.78
N ILE A 65 20.04 -5.54 -5.66
CA ILE A 65 21.31 -5.06 -6.23
C ILE A 65 22.50 -5.86 -5.68
N VAL A 66 22.57 -6.07 -4.37
CA VAL A 66 23.63 -6.88 -3.75
C VAL A 66 23.57 -8.32 -4.26
N SER A 67 22.37 -8.90 -4.34
CA SER A 67 22.16 -10.28 -4.80
C SER A 67 22.50 -10.45 -6.27
N MET A 68 22.21 -9.46 -7.12
CA MET A 68 22.62 -9.43 -8.53
C MET A 68 24.14 -9.44 -8.67
N GLY A 69 24.84 -8.65 -7.86
CA GLY A 69 26.31 -8.69 -7.79
C GLY A 69 26.84 -10.09 -7.44
N LEU A 70 26.26 -10.75 -6.43
CA LEU A 70 26.61 -12.13 -6.06
C LEU A 70 26.27 -13.14 -7.17
N GLY A 71 25.13 -12.97 -7.83
CA GLY A 71 24.69 -13.73 -8.99
C GLY A 71 25.70 -13.68 -10.12
N ALA A 72 26.22 -12.48 -10.44
CA ALA A 72 27.21 -12.31 -11.49
C ALA A 72 28.50 -13.12 -11.23
N PHE A 73 28.92 -13.24 -9.96
CA PHE A 73 30.02 -14.13 -9.58
C PHE A 73 29.63 -15.61 -9.65
N ALA A 74 28.42 -15.97 -9.20
CA ALA A 74 27.91 -17.33 -9.24
C ALA A 74 27.79 -17.88 -10.66
N ALA A 75 27.51 -17.02 -11.65
CA ALA A 75 27.43 -17.38 -13.06
C ALA A 75 28.69 -18.12 -13.55
N ARG A 76 29.88 -17.81 -12.99
CA ARG A 76 31.14 -18.48 -13.35
C ARG A 76 31.13 -19.99 -13.11
N LYS A 77 30.31 -20.47 -12.16
CA LYS A 77 30.17 -21.90 -11.86
C LYS A 77 29.38 -22.65 -12.95
N ILE A 78 28.60 -21.95 -13.76
CA ILE A 78 27.87 -22.53 -14.89
C ILE A 78 28.87 -22.76 -16.03
N LYS A 79 29.15 -24.03 -16.34
CA LYS A 79 30.14 -24.43 -17.35
C LYS A 79 29.65 -24.19 -18.79
N ASP A 80 28.40 -24.56 -19.07
CA ASP A 80 27.79 -24.38 -20.38
C ASP A 80 26.83 -23.18 -20.35
N ALA A 81 27.25 -22.08 -20.98
CA ALA A 81 26.48 -20.84 -20.99
C ALA A 81 25.18 -20.95 -21.79
N PHE A 82 25.12 -21.77 -22.86
CA PHE A 82 23.91 -21.92 -23.66
C PHE A 82 22.82 -22.65 -22.89
N THR A 83 23.14 -23.83 -22.36
CA THR A 83 22.20 -24.63 -21.56
C THR A 83 21.87 -23.92 -20.24
N GLY A 84 22.88 -23.35 -19.59
CA GLY A 84 22.72 -22.65 -18.33
C GLY A 84 21.79 -21.44 -18.42
N PHE A 85 21.87 -20.67 -19.51
CA PHE A 85 20.98 -19.55 -19.76
C PHE A 85 19.51 -20.02 -19.87
N VAL A 86 19.24 -21.07 -20.66
CA VAL A 86 17.86 -21.59 -20.81
C VAL A 86 17.30 -22.13 -19.48
N VAL A 87 18.13 -22.82 -18.69
CA VAL A 87 17.72 -23.30 -17.37
C VAL A 87 17.46 -22.13 -16.41
N LEU A 88 18.28 -21.08 -16.49
CA LEU A 88 18.09 -19.86 -15.72
C LEU A 88 16.75 -19.21 -16.03
N GLU A 89 16.44 -18.96 -17.30
CA GLU A 89 15.16 -18.33 -17.70
C GLU A 89 13.94 -19.13 -17.26
N LEU A 90 14.02 -20.47 -17.40
CA LEU A 90 12.97 -21.36 -16.94
C LEU A 90 12.76 -21.27 -15.42
N THR A 91 13.85 -21.14 -14.67
CA THR A 91 13.83 -21.06 -13.20
C THR A 91 13.35 -19.68 -12.73
N VAL A 92 13.81 -18.60 -13.36
CA VAL A 92 13.35 -17.23 -13.08
C VAL A 92 11.85 -17.11 -13.34
N ALA A 93 11.35 -17.61 -14.48
CA ALA A 93 9.92 -17.59 -14.78
C ALA A 93 9.09 -18.34 -13.73
N LEU A 94 9.56 -19.52 -13.31
CA LEU A 94 8.86 -20.33 -12.31
C LEU A 94 8.89 -19.68 -10.92
N CYS A 95 10.06 -19.23 -10.46
CA CYS A 95 10.20 -18.59 -9.15
C CYS A 95 9.47 -17.25 -9.10
N GLY A 96 9.59 -16.42 -10.13
CA GLY A 96 8.95 -15.10 -10.19
C GLY A 96 7.42 -15.19 -10.13
N SER A 97 6.83 -16.19 -10.80
CA SER A 97 5.38 -16.41 -10.78
C SER A 97 4.87 -17.09 -9.51
N LEU A 98 5.65 -17.96 -8.87
CA LEU A 98 5.24 -18.65 -7.63
C LEU A 98 5.54 -17.86 -6.35
N ALA A 99 6.48 -16.92 -6.38
CA ALA A 99 6.93 -16.20 -5.19
C ALA A 99 5.78 -15.54 -4.43
N ILE A 100 4.89 -14.85 -5.13
CA ILE A 100 3.74 -14.16 -4.53
C ILE A 100 2.76 -15.15 -3.93
N LEU A 101 2.32 -16.15 -4.69
CA LEU A 101 1.35 -17.13 -4.22
C LEU A 101 1.86 -17.92 -3.01
N ILE A 102 3.13 -18.35 -3.02
CA ILE A 102 3.75 -19.05 -1.88
C ILE A 102 3.81 -18.11 -0.68
N THR A 103 4.17 -16.85 -0.89
CA THR A 103 4.25 -15.88 0.21
C THR A 103 2.87 -15.63 0.82
N ALA A 104 1.85 -15.39 -0.01
CA ALA A 104 0.47 -15.24 0.42
C ALA A 104 0.01 -16.45 1.24
N ALA A 105 0.27 -17.66 0.74
CA ALA A 105 -0.09 -18.90 1.42
C ALA A 105 0.58 -19.02 2.79
N VAL A 106 1.91 -18.84 2.87
CA VAL A 106 2.66 -19.00 4.11
C VAL A 106 2.21 -17.98 5.16
N ILE A 107 2.00 -16.72 4.78
CA ILE A 107 1.54 -15.67 5.70
C ILE A 107 0.09 -15.94 6.13
N GLY A 108 -0.80 -16.23 5.18
CA GLY A 108 -2.21 -16.51 5.47
C GLY A 108 -2.38 -17.71 6.42
N PHE A 109 -1.63 -18.79 6.21
CA PHE A 109 -1.63 -19.92 7.14
C PHE A 109 -0.97 -19.58 8.49
N GLY A 110 0.09 -18.78 8.49
CA GLY A 110 0.73 -18.30 9.71
C GLY A 110 -0.22 -17.51 10.61
N GLN A 111 -1.12 -16.71 10.02
CA GLN A 111 -2.15 -15.96 10.75
C GLN A 111 -3.29 -16.84 11.27
N GLN A 112 -3.60 -17.95 10.60
CA GLN A 112 -4.63 -18.90 11.06
C GLN A 112 -4.11 -19.89 12.11
N LEU A 113 -2.79 -20.07 12.20
CA LEU A 113 -2.16 -21.05 13.08
C LEU A 113 -2.59 -20.90 14.57
N PRO A 114 -2.64 -19.70 15.18
CA PRO A 114 -3.14 -19.55 16.54
C PRO A 114 -4.57 -20.05 16.73
N MET A 115 -5.47 -19.75 15.78
CA MET A 115 -6.87 -20.19 15.84
C MET A 115 -6.99 -21.71 15.67
N ILE A 116 -6.19 -22.32 14.80
CA ILE A 116 -6.14 -23.77 14.62
C ILE A 116 -5.65 -24.44 15.92
N ILE A 117 -4.61 -23.90 16.55
CA ILE A 117 -4.10 -24.43 17.82
C ILE A 117 -5.14 -24.26 18.93
N ALA A 118 -5.75 -23.07 19.04
CA ALA A 118 -6.77 -22.78 20.05
C ALA A 118 -7.98 -23.71 19.91
N SER A 119 -8.50 -23.90 18.70
CA SER A 119 -9.62 -24.83 18.46
C SER A 119 -9.25 -26.28 18.72
N THR A 120 -8.04 -26.70 18.37
CA THR A 120 -7.53 -28.06 18.64
C THR A 120 -7.36 -28.32 20.14
N LEU A 121 -6.93 -27.31 20.91
CA LEU A 121 -6.71 -27.40 22.35
C LEU A 121 -7.95 -27.05 23.18
N GLY A 122 -9.06 -26.62 22.56
CA GLY A 122 -10.26 -26.18 23.25
C GLY A 122 -10.08 -24.88 24.05
N LEU A 123 -9.17 -24.00 23.61
CA LEU A 123 -8.92 -22.72 24.28
C LEU A 123 -10.08 -21.74 24.05
N PRO A 124 -10.40 -20.89 25.04
CA PRO A 124 -11.33 -19.78 24.87
C PRO A 124 -10.91 -18.83 23.73
N PRO A 125 -11.85 -18.18 23.03
CA PRO A 125 -11.54 -17.26 21.93
C PRO A 125 -10.68 -16.04 22.31
N ASP A 126 -10.67 -15.68 23.60
CA ASP A 126 -9.86 -14.61 24.19
C ASP A 126 -8.44 -15.06 24.59
N GLN A 127 -8.14 -16.36 24.46
CA GLN A 127 -6.84 -16.95 24.81
C GLN A 127 -6.19 -17.60 23.58
N LEU A 128 -5.98 -16.79 22.54
CA LEU A 128 -5.20 -17.25 21.40
C LEU A 128 -3.73 -17.41 21.80
N PRO A 129 -3.07 -18.52 21.39
CA PRO A 129 -1.66 -18.72 21.65
C PRO A 129 -0.86 -17.74 20.78
N GLU A 130 -0.39 -16.66 21.40
CA GLU A 130 0.40 -15.60 20.78
C GLU A 130 1.84 -15.60 21.31
N GLY A 131 2.77 -15.08 20.51
CA GLY A 131 4.19 -15.01 20.87
C GLY A 131 4.94 -16.34 20.77
N GLY A 132 6.12 -16.41 21.38
CA GLY A 132 7.00 -17.58 21.33
C GLY A 132 7.29 -18.06 19.89
N MET A 133 7.26 -19.38 19.68
CA MET A 133 7.51 -19.99 18.37
C MET A 133 6.48 -19.56 17.30
N ILE A 134 5.22 -19.36 17.68
CA ILE A 134 4.15 -18.95 16.75
C ILE A 134 4.42 -17.53 16.26
N GLY A 135 4.70 -16.61 17.19
CA GLY A 135 5.09 -15.24 16.86
C GLY A 135 6.38 -15.18 16.03
N THR A 136 7.38 -16.03 16.32
CA THR A 136 8.60 -16.12 15.49
C THR A 136 8.28 -16.60 14.07
N LEU A 137 7.42 -17.60 13.90
CA LEU A 137 7.05 -18.13 12.59
C LEU A 137 6.25 -17.10 11.77
N GLN A 138 5.34 -16.36 12.40
CA GLN A 138 4.63 -15.25 11.79
C GLN A 138 5.60 -14.15 11.33
N LYS A 139 6.49 -13.69 12.22
CA LYS A 139 7.52 -12.68 11.87
C LYS A 139 8.41 -13.16 10.72
N LEU A 140 8.84 -14.42 10.72
CA LEU A 140 9.64 -14.97 9.62
C LEU A 140 8.87 -15.01 8.30
N SER A 141 7.56 -15.28 8.34
CA SER A 141 6.72 -15.29 7.13
C SER A 141 6.62 -13.91 6.47
N GLU A 142 6.62 -12.83 7.26
CA GLU A 142 6.59 -11.45 6.77
C GLU A 142 7.86 -11.06 5.99
N TYR A 143 9.00 -11.70 6.28
CA TYR A 143 10.26 -11.46 5.56
C TYR A 143 10.43 -12.30 4.28
N LEU A 144 9.52 -13.23 4.01
CA LEU A 144 9.60 -14.13 2.85
C LEU A 144 9.66 -13.41 1.48
N PRO A 145 8.98 -12.26 1.23
CA PRO A 145 9.17 -11.50 0.00
C PRO A 145 10.64 -11.13 -0.26
N TYR A 146 11.38 -10.76 0.78
CA TYR A 146 12.80 -10.37 0.64
C TYR A 146 13.69 -11.58 0.36
N VAL A 147 13.34 -12.76 0.87
CA VAL A 147 14.02 -14.01 0.53
C VAL A 147 13.84 -14.30 -0.97
N TRP A 148 12.64 -14.13 -1.51
CA TRP A 148 12.40 -14.22 -2.95
C TRP A 148 13.17 -13.15 -3.73
N GLY A 149 13.26 -11.93 -3.21
CA GLY A 149 14.08 -10.86 -3.77
C GLY A 149 15.55 -11.25 -3.88
N VAL A 150 16.13 -11.85 -2.83
CA VAL A 150 17.52 -12.35 -2.86
C VAL A 150 17.68 -13.46 -3.90
N LEU A 151 16.75 -14.42 -3.94
CA LEU A 151 16.81 -15.54 -4.90
C LEU A 151 16.68 -15.06 -6.35
N LEU A 152 15.71 -14.20 -6.65
CA LEU A 152 15.51 -13.62 -7.99
C LEU A 152 16.65 -12.69 -8.36
N GLY A 153 17.12 -11.84 -7.45
CA GLY A 153 18.28 -10.97 -7.67
C GLY A 153 19.52 -11.79 -8.02
N LEU A 154 19.79 -12.88 -7.31
CA LEU A 154 20.89 -13.79 -7.64
C LEU A 154 20.74 -14.42 -9.02
N MET A 155 19.52 -14.78 -9.42
CA MET A 155 19.25 -15.36 -10.75
C MET A 155 19.38 -14.32 -11.87
N ILE A 156 18.76 -13.16 -11.74
CA ILE A 156 18.84 -12.04 -12.70
C ILE A 156 20.30 -11.59 -12.86
N GLY A 157 21.05 -11.52 -11.75
CA GLY A 157 22.48 -11.20 -11.79
C GLY A 157 23.35 -12.15 -12.61
N MET A 158 22.89 -13.39 -12.86
CA MET A 158 23.59 -14.35 -13.70
C MET A 158 23.39 -14.10 -15.20
N GLU A 159 22.37 -13.34 -15.62
CA GLU A 159 21.98 -13.16 -17.02
C GLU A 159 23.07 -12.47 -17.85
N ILE A 160 23.57 -11.31 -17.38
CA ILE A 160 24.60 -10.53 -18.09
C ILE A 160 25.87 -11.37 -18.37
N PRO A 161 26.50 -12.04 -17.37
CA PRO A 161 27.68 -12.88 -17.65
C PRO A 161 27.39 -14.09 -18.52
N LEU A 162 26.18 -14.66 -18.48
CA LEU A 162 25.81 -15.79 -19.35
C LEU A 162 25.65 -15.34 -20.80
N ILE A 163 24.90 -14.26 -21.05
CA ILE A 163 24.75 -13.69 -22.39
C ILE A 163 26.10 -13.22 -22.93
N ALA A 164 26.93 -12.59 -22.10
CA ALA A 164 28.27 -12.17 -22.51
C ALA A 164 29.14 -13.36 -22.96
N ARG A 165 29.11 -14.48 -22.23
CA ARG A 165 29.83 -15.70 -22.62
C ARG A 165 29.25 -16.34 -23.89
N VAL A 166 27.93 -16.36 -24.04
CA VAL A 166 27.27 -16.83 -25.28
C VAL A 166 27.72 -15.99 -26.46
N ARG A 167 27.65 -14.66 -26.34
CA ARG A 167 28.08 -13.71 -27.38
C ARG A 167 29.57 -13.87 -27.71
N GLN A 168 30.43 -14.00 -26.70
CA GLN A 168 31.87 -14.24 -26.88
C GLN A 168 32.14 -15.55 -27.62
N SER A 169 31.39 -16.62 -27.34
CA SER A 169 31.53 -17.89 -28.05
C SER A 169 31.10 -17.87 -29.52
N LEU A 170 30.46 -16.77 -29.96
CA LEU A 170 29.95 -16.58 -31.31
C LEU A 170 30.78 -15.57 -32.12
N SER A 171 31.74 -14.85 -31.52
CA SER A 171 32.57 -13.84 -32.19
C SER A 171 34.07 -14.15 -32.10
N ASP A 172 34.79 -14.03 -33.23
CA ASP A 172 36.25 -14.06 -33.26
C ASP A 172 36.85 -12.69 -32.86
N GLU A 173 37.75 -12.73 -31.89
CA GLU A 173 38.80 -11.77 -31.43
C GLU A 173 38.63 -10.23 -31.46
N HIS A 174 37.62 -9.62 -32.08
CA HIS A 174 37.52 -8.14 -32.19
C HIS A 174 36.21 -7.49 -31.67
N LEU A 175 35.21 -8.27 -31.22
CA LEU A 175 34.01 -7.73 -30.54
C LEU A 175 34.12 -7.75 -28.99
N LEU A 176 35.30 -8.08 -28.47
CA LEU A 176 35.62 -8.16 -27.04
C LEU A 176 35.41 -6.85 -26.25
N HIS A 177 35.20 -5.71 -26.91
CA HIS A 177 35.07 -4.40 -26.27
C HIS A 177 33.66 -3.78 -26.23
N ASN A 178 32.60 -4.50 -26.59
CA ASN A 178 31.23 -3.99 -26.50
C ASN A 178 30.47 -4.52 -25.26
N ALA A 179 31.14 -4.71 -24.12
CA ALA A 179 30.44 -4.96 -22.85
C ALA A 179 29.40 -3.85 -22.59
N GLY A 180 29.72 -2.61 -22.98
CA GLY A 180 28.81 -1.46 -22.92
C GLY A 180 27.51 -1.63 -23.72
N THR A 181 27.46 -2.44 -24.79
CA THR A 181 26.20 -2.66 -25.53
C THR A 181 25.25 -3.59 -24.79
N ILE A 182 25.78 -4.57 -24.05
CA ILE A 182 24.97 -5.46 -23.21
C ILE A 182 24.40 -4.65 -22.03
N TYR A 183 25.23 -3.87 -21.34
CA TYR A 183 24.76 -2.95 -20.29
C TYR A 183 23.79 -1.90 -20.83
N GLY A 184 24.00 -1.38 -22.03
CA GLY A 184 23.08 -0.44 -22.67
C GLY A 184 21.70 -1.07 -22.93
N ALA A 185 21.66 -2.30 -23.44
CA ALA A 185 20.42 -3.04 -23.64
C ALA A 185 19.70 -3.32 -22.29
N ASP A 186 20.47 -3.66 -21.26
CA ASP A 186 19.97 -3.85 -19.89
C ASP A 186 19.32 -2.58 -19.34
N TYR A 187 20.00 -1.42 -19.37
CA TYR A 187 19.44 -0.15 -18.89
C TYR A 187 18.20 0.29 -19.66
N ILE A 188 18.18 0.13 -20.99
CA ILE A 188 17.00 0.46 -21.80
C ILE A 188 15.84 -0.48 -21.44
N GLY A 189 16.12 -1.77 -21.33
CA GLY A 189 15.16 -2.79 -20.94
C GLY A 189 14.53 -2.54 -19.59
N ALA A 190 15.36 -2.28 -18.57
CA ALA A 190 14.93 -1.92 -17.23
C ALA A 190 14.06 -0.65 -17.25
N GLY A 191 14.48 0.41 -17.96
CA GLY A 191 13.68 1.64 -18.08
C GLY A 191 12.29 1.41 -18.70
N ILE A 192 12.20 0.57 -19.74
CA ILE A 192 10.93 0.15 -20.33
C ILE A 192 10.10 -0.67 -19.34
N GLY A 193 10.72 -1.61 -18.62
CA GLY A 193 10.08 -2.38 -17.55
C GLY A 193 9.47 -1.49 -16.48
N ALA A 194 10.16 -0.42 -16.08
CA ALA A 194 9.65 0.56 -15.12
C ALA A 194 8.39 1.27 -15.64
N ALA A 195 8.42 1.70 -16.90
CA ALA A 195 7.28 2.36 -17.53
C ALA A 195 6.08 1.41 -17.66
N ILE A 196 6.30 0.14 -18.03
CA ILE A 196 5.27 -0.91 -18.08
C ILE A 196 4.68 -1.15 -16.69
N TRP A 197 5.53 -1.18 -15.66
CA TRP A 197 5.08 -1.35 -14.29
C TRP A 197 4.10 -0.24 -13.87
N VAL A 198 4.53 1.02 -14.01
CA VAL A 198 3.75 2.18 -13.59
C VAL A 198 2.51 2.39 -14.46
N GLY A 199 2.62 2.18 -15.77
CA GLY A 199 1.55 2.44 -16.72
C GLY A 199 0.48 1.35 -16.81
N PHE A 200 0.82 0.11 -16.47
CA PHE A 200 -0.08 -1.03 -16.68
C PHE A 200 -0.10 -2.01 -15.50
N MET A 201 1.06 -2.46 -15.01
CA MET A 201 1.08 -3.56 -14.02
C MET A 201 0.51 -3.16 -12.65
N LEU A 202 0.65 -1.90 -12.24
CA LEU A 202 0.04 -1.39 -11.00
C LEU A 202 -1.49 -1.48 -10.97
N ALA A 203 -2.14 -1.52 -12.14
CA ALA A 203 -3.59 -1.49 -12.28
C ALA A 203 -4.24 -2.89 -12.37
N ILE A 204 -3.44 -3.96 -12.39
CA ILE A 204 -3.92 -5.35 -12.49
C ILE A 204 -3.55 -6.15 -11.24
N ASP A 205 -4.11 -7.36 -11.11
CA ASP A 205 -3.79 -8.26 -10.00
C ASP A 205 -2.30 -8.61 -9.96
N ILE A 206 -1.71 -8.60 -8.75
CA ILE A 206 -0.27 -8.85 -8.56
C ILE A 206 0.13 -10.22 -9.12
N GLN A 207 -0.69 -11.25 -8.86
CA GLN A 207 -0.41 -12.59 -9.35
C GLN A 207 -0.53 -12.70 -10.88
N LEU A 208 -1.42 -11.93 -11.51
CA LEU A 208 -1.52 -11.86 -12.97
C LEU A 208 -0.31 -11.13 -13.56
N ALA A 209 0.12 -10.01 -12.96
CA ALA A 209 1.34 -9.31 -13.35
C ALA A 209 2.56 -10.25 -13.28
N ALA A 210 2.69 -11.05 -12.21
CA ALA A 210 3.78 -12.00 -12.06
C ALA A 210 3.78 -13.08 -13.16
N ALA A 211 2.60 -13.62 -13.50
CA ALA A 211 2.45 -14.61 -14.56
C ALA A 211 2.74 -14.02 -15.96
N LEU A 212 2.31 -12.79 -16.22
CA LEU A 212 2.61 -12.07 -17.47
C LEU A 212 4.11 -11.82 -17.62
N THR A 213 4.79 -11.32 -16.59
CA THR A 213 6.24 -11.14 -16.60
C THR A 213 6.98 -12.45 -16.85
N ALA A 214 6.59 -13.52 -16.15
CA ALA A 214 7.15 -14.86 -16.35
C ALA A 214 6.95 -15.40 -17.78
N SER A 215 5.86 -15.03 -18.44
CA SER A 215 5.62 -15.41 -19.84
C SER A 215 6.64 -14.78 -20.80
N PHE A 216 7.12 -13.57 -20.53
CA PHE A 216 8.18 -12.93 -21.31
C PHE A 216 9.54 -13.59 -21.09
N ASN A 217 9.90 -13.97 -19.85
CA ASN A 217 11.08 -14.81 -19.59
C ASN A 217 11.01 -16.14 -20.34
N LEU A 218 9.88 -16.85 -20.29
CA LEU A 218 9.70 -18.10 -21.04
C LEU A 218 9.80 -17.90 -22.55
N LEU A 219 9.24 -16.79 -23.07
CA LEU A 219 9.33 -16.47 -24.49
C LEU A 219 10.77 -16.22 -24.91
N ALA A 220 11.53 -15.45 -24.12
CA ALA A 220 12.95 -15.22 -24.34
C ALA A 220 13.75 -16.54 -24.32
N GLY A 221 13.50 -17.40 -23.33
CA GLY A 221 14.09 -18.74 -23.24
C GLY A 221 13.72 -19.63 -24.43
N PHE A 222 12.47 -19.62 -24.87
CA PHE A 222 12.00 -20.38 -26.04
C PHE A 222 12.65 -19.89 -27.34
N VAL A 223 12.69 -18.58 -27.56
CA VAL A 223 13.36 -17.97 -28.72
C VAL A 223 14.84 -18.31 -28.73
N PHE A 224 15.48 -18.31 -27.56
CA PHE A 224 16.88 -18.73 -27.41
C PHE A 224 17.08 -20.21 -27.75
N ILE A 225 16.21 -21.11 -27.26
CA ILE A 225 16.23 -22.54 -27.62
C ILE A 225 16.08 -22.72 -29.13
N TRP A 226 15.08 -22.05 -29.72
CA TRP A 226 14.79 -22.15 -31.14
C TRP A 226 15.99 -21.71 -31.99
N ARG A 227 16.65 -20.61 -31.62
CA ARG A 227 17.79 -20.08 -32.37
C ARG A 227 19.08 -20.88 -32.19
N PHE A 228 19.38 -21.29 -30.96
CA PHE A 228 20.66 -21.92 -30.59
C PHE A 228 20.55 -23.43 -30.33
N TRP A 229 19.49 -24.05 -30.84
CA TRP A 229 19.20 -25.49 -30.72
C TRP A 229 20.42 -26.43 -30.79
N PRO A 230 21.33 -26.34 -31.79
CA PRO A 230 22.45 -27.26 -31.88
C PRO A 230 23.55 -27.06 -30.82
N LYS A 231 23.57 -25.91 -30.13
CA LYS A 231 24.56 -25.58 -29.09
C LYS A 231 24.08 -25.92 -27.68
N ILE A 232 22.81 -26.26 -27.51
CA ILE A 232 22.18 -26.53 -26.22
C ILE A 232 22.24 -28.03 -25.93
N GLN A 233 22.56 -28.40 -24.69
CA GLN A 233 22.52 -29.77 -24.23
C GLN A 233 21.09 -30.19 -23.92
N ARG A 234 20.65 -31.32 -24.50
CA ARG A 234 19.30 -31.89 -24.30
C ARG A 234 18.15 -30.87 -24.56
N PRO A 235 18.11 -30.20 -25.72
CA PRO A 235 17.13 -29.13 -25.99
C PRO A 235 15.68 -29.62 -25.94
N LYS A 236 15.43 -30.90 -26.30
CA LYS A 236 14.10 -31.52 -26.17
C LYS A 236 13.59 -31.55 -24.73
N LEU A 237 14.46 -31.82 -23.74
CA LEU A 237 14.08 -31.84 -22.33
C LEU A 237 13.74 -30.42 -21.84
N LEU A 238 14.53 -29.43 -22.24
CA LEU A 238 14.29 -28.03 -21.91
C LEU A 238 13.01 -27.50 -22.57
N LEU A 239 12.71 -27.95 -23.78
CA LEU A 239 11.45 -27.64 -24.47
C LEU A 239 10.25 -28.24 -23.73
N VAL A 240 10.34 -29.50 -23.28
CA VAL A 240 9.31 -30.10 -22.40
C VAL A 240 9.17 -29.31 -21.11
N GLY A 241 10.29 -28.88 -20.51
CA GLY A 241 10.28 -27.98 -19.35
C GLY A 241 9.52 -26.68 -19.62
N HIS A 242 9.76 -26.03 -20.77
CA HIS A 242 9.01 -24.82 -21.16
C HIS A 242 7.52 -25.10 -21.29
N LEU A 243 7.12 -26.20 -21.93
CA LEU A 243 5.70 -26.56 -22.05
C LEU A 243 5.04 -26.79 -20.68
N VAL A 244 5.74 -27.46 -19.75
CA VAL A 244 5.25 -27.67 -18.38
C VAL A 244 5.10 -26.33 -17.65
N VAL A 245 6.11 -25.48 -17.68
CA VAL A 245 6.07 -24.17 -17.00
C VAL A 245 5.03 -23.26 -17.66
N THR A 246 4.85 -23.28 -18.98
CA THR A 246 3.73 -22.58 -19.65
C THR A 246 2.38 -23.06 -19.12
N GLY A 247 2.19 -24.36 -18.94
CA GLY A 247 0.97 -24.92 -18.33
C GLY A 247 0.75 -24.40 -16.91
N VAL A 248 1.81 -24.33 -16.10
CA VAL A 248 1.77 -23.75 -14.74
C VAL A 248 1.43 -22.26 -14.79
N LEU A 249 2.06 -21.48 -15.67
CA LEU A 249 1.79 -20.04 -15.81
C LEU A 249 0.37 -19.76 -16.27
N LEU A 250 -0.17 -20.55 -17.20
CA LEU A 250 -1.58 -20.43 -17.61
C LEU A 250 -2.52 -20.72 -16.43
N LEU A 251 -2.22 -21.76 -15.65
CA LEU A 251 -3.00 -22.06 -14.44
C LEU A 251 -2.90 -20.90 -13.43
N LEU A 252 -1.72 -20.34 -13.20
CA LEU A 252 -1.50 -19.21 -12.29
C LEU A 252 -2.13 -17.91 -12.82
N ALA A 253 -2.14 -17.66 -14.12
CA ALA A 253 -2.82 -16.50 -14.69
C ALA A 253 -4.34 -16.58 -14.52
N ILE A 254 -4.92 -17.78 -14.63
CA ILE A 254 -6.37 -17.99 -14.54
C ILE A 254 -6.86 -18.14 -13.10
N ARG A 255 -6.14 -18.90 -12.26
CA ARG A 255 -6.56 -19.25 -10.89
C ARG A 255 -5.77 -18.50 -9.81
N GLY A 256 -4.58 -18.03 -10.13
CA GLY A 256 -3.68 -17.41 -9.17
C GLY A 256 -4.28 -16.20 -8.45
N PRO A 257 -4.91 -15.22 -9.13
CA PRO A 257 -5.56 -14.10 -8.44
C PRO A 257 -6.59 -14.56 -7.40
N SER A 258 -7.41 -15.57 -7.75
CA SER A 258 -8.40 -16.12 -6.81
C SER A 258 -7.77 -16.83 -5.61
N TRP A 259 -6.66 -17.55 -5.81
CA TRP A 259 -5.95 -18.23 -4.72
C TRP A 259 -5.20 -17.24 -3.83
N GLU A 260 -4.52 -16.26 -4.42
CA GLU A 260 -3.85 -15.17 -3.70
C GLU A 260 -4.85 -14.40 -2.84
N GLN A 261 -6.00 -14.04 -3.40
CA GLN A 261 -7.08 -13.41 -2.64
C GLN A 261 -7.58 -14.31 -1.50
N GLN A 262 -7.78 -15.62 -1.73
CA GLN A 262 -8.18 -16.55 -0.67
C GLN A 262 -7.17 -16.60 0.48
N PHE A 263 -5.88 -16.58 0.17
CA PHE A 263 -4.83 -16.54 1.20
C PHE A 263 -4.78 -15.19 1.92
N ASN A 264 -4.90 -14.07 1.21
CA ASN A 264 -4.96 -12.74 1.82
C ASN A 264 -6.21 -12.57 2.69
N ASN A 265 -7.33 -13.21 2.34
CA ASN A 265 -8.54 -13.17 3.15
C ASN A 265 -8.32 -13.77 4.55
N LEU A 266 -7.33 -14.66 4.71
CA LEU A 266 -6.96 -15.23 6.02
C LEU A 266 -6.30 -14.22 6.96
N LEU A 267 -5.85 -13.07 6.45
CA LEU A 267 -5.32 -11.96 7.24
C LEU A 267 -6.42 -11.22 8.01
N TYR A 268 -7.69 -11.39 7.61
CA TYR A 268 -8.82 -10.70 8.22
C TYR A 268 -9.56 -11.64 9.18
N LYS A 269 -9.98 -11.09 10.32
CA LYS A 269 -10.78 -11.83 11.31
C LYS A 269 -12.18 -12.18 10.77
N ASP A 270 -12.75 -11.26 10.00
CA ASP A 270 -14.09 -11.36 9.44
C ASP A 270 -14.03 -11.72 7.94
N LYS A 271 -15.14 -12.26 7.43
CA LYS A 271 -15.22 -12.75 6.04
C LYS A 271 -15.03 -11.59 5.06
N VAL A 272 -13.99 -11.61 4.24
CA VAL A 272 -13.86 -10.68 3.11
C VAL A 272 -15.00 -10.92 2.11
N VAL A 273 -15.80 -9.88 1.86
CA VAL A 273 -16.96 -9.92 0.95
C VAL A 273 -16.73 -9.14 -0.34
N TYR A 274 -15.79 -8.19 -0.34
CA TYR A 274 -15.44 -7.41 -1.51
C TYR A 274 -14.02 -6.83 -1.34
N ALA A 275 -13.24 -6.79 -2.41
CA ALA A 275 -11.93 -6.15 -2.41
C ALA A 275 -11.71 -5.47 -3.78
N LYS A 276 -11.08 -4.29 -3.76
CA LYS A 276 -10.78 -3.52 -4.97
C LYS A 276 -9.48 -2.75 -4.80
N ALA A 277 -8.59 -2.85 -5.77
CA ALA A 277 -7.42 -1.97 -5.87
C ALA A 277 -7.80 -0.68 -6.61
N THR A 278 -7.47 0.47 -6.04
CA THR A 278 -7.45 1.76 -6.75
C THR A 278 -6.00 2.11 -7.10
N ARG A 279 -5.80 3.20 -7.84
CA ARG A 279 -4.45 3.72 -8.11
C ARG A 279 -3.71 4.11 -6.82
N PHE A 280 -4.43 4.46 -5.76
CA PHE A 280 -3.86 4.98 -4.52
C PHE A 280 -3.75 3.92 -3.42
N GLN A 281 -4.69 2.96 -3.38
CA GLN A 281 -4.86 2.11 -2.20
C GLN A 281 -5.63 0.82 -2.48
N GLN A 282 -5.47 -0.16 -1.60
CA GLN A 282 -6.24 -1.40 -1.58
C GLN A 282 -7.42 -1.28 -0.63
N LEU A 283 -8.63 -1.41 -1.14
CA LEU A 283 -9.88 -1.40 -0.37
C LEU A 283 -10.32 -2.84 -0.11
N THR A 284 -10.59 -3.18 1.14
CA THR A 284 -11.11 -4.50 1.53
C THR A 284 -12.28 -4.36 2.49
N PHE A 285 -13.40 -4.98 2.14
CA PHE A 285 -14.61 -4.99 2.95
C PHE A 285 -14.81 -6.38 3.54
N THR A 286 -15.04 -6.40 4.85
CA THR A 286 -15.35 -7.63 5.59
C THR A 286 -16.78 -7.61 6.11
N GLU A 287 -17.36 -8.78 6.32
CA GLU A 287 -18.70 -8.99 6.88
C GLU A 287 -18.60 -9.94 8.07
N ARG A 288 -19.12 -9.49 9.22
CA ARG A 288 -19.33 -10.30 10.40
C ARG A 288 -20.82 -10.54 10.64
N LEU A 289 -21.23 -11.80 10.65
CA LEU A 289 -22.60 -12.18 11.01
C LEU A 289 -22.72 -12.24 12.54
N ARG A 290 -23.73 -11.55 13.10
CA ARG A 290 -23.95 -11.50 14.56
C ARG A 290 -24.95 -12.54 15.09
N GLY A 291 -25.54 -13.36 14.22
CA GLY A 291 -26.63 -14.28 14.58
C GLY A 291 -27.94 -13.55 14.95
N ASN A 292 -28.95 -14.32 15.36
CA ASN A 292 -30.22 -13.82 15.94
C ASN A 292 -30.97 -12.75 15.13
N GLY A 293 -30.88 -12.78 13.80
CA GLY A 293 -31.56 -11.83 12.92
C GLY A 293 -31.01 -10.40 12.96
N LEU A 294 -29.88 -10.17 13.64
CA LEU A 294 -29.22 -8.86 13.66
C LEU A 294 -28.57 -8.55 12.31
N LEU A 295 -28.52 -7.26 11.97
CA LEU A 295 -27.79 -6.80 10.79
C LEU A 295 -26.30 -7.18 10.90
N PRO A 296 -25.65 -7.55 9.79
CA PRO A 296 -24.22 -7.79 9.77
C PRO A 296 -23.44 -6.53 10.12
N VAL A 297 -22.23 -6.74 10.61
CA VAL A 297 -21.25 -5.66 10.74
C VAL A 297 -20.34 -5.71 9.53
N TYR A 298 -20.35 -4.63 8.77
CA TYR A 298 -19.38 -4.36 7.72
C TYR A 298 -18.23 -3.52 8.25
N ALA A 299 -17.02 -3.81 7.79
CA ALA A 299 -15.84 -3.01 8.09
C ALA A 299 -15.01 -2.77 6.82
N LEU A 300 -14.49 -1.55 6.67
CA LEU A 300 -13.58 -1.17 5.59
C LEU A 300 -12.15 -1.16 6.10
N TYR A 301 -11.26 -1.79 5.34
CA TYR A 301 -9.82 -1.73 5.53
C TYR A 301 -9.19 -1.08 4.30
N ILE A 302 -8.29 -0.13 4.54
CA ILE A 302 -7.46 0.52 3.52
C ILE A 302 -6.02 0.10 3.77
N ASN A 303 -5.38 -0.55 2.78
CA ASN A 303 -4.02 -1.07 2.89
C ASN A 303 -3.82 -1.92 4.16
N GLY A 304 -4.82 -2.74 4.50
CA GLY A 304 -4.81 -3.61 5.69
C GLY A 304 -5.19 -2.93 7.01
N ARG A 305 -5.33 -1.60 7.05
CA ARG A 305 -5.70 -0.85 8.27
C ARG A 305 -7.19 -0.57 8.32
N LEU A 306 -7.82 -0.88 9.44
CA LEU A 306 -9.24 -0.61 9.66
C LEU A 306 -9.51 0.90 9.56
N GLN A 307 -10.53 1.28 8.78
CA GLN A 307 -10.98 2.67 8.59
C GLN A 307 -12.34 2.96 9.20
N PHE A 308 -13.21 1.96 9.27
CA PHE A 308 -14.41 2.01 10.10
C PHE A 308 -14.99 0.61 10.31
N SER A 309 -15.76 0.45 11.37
CA SER A 309 -16.72 -0.64 11.54
C SER A 309 -18.12 -0.06 11.66
N SER A 310 -19.06 -0.57 10.87
CA SER A 310 -20.48 -0.15 10.92
C SER A 310 -21.14 -0.32 12.29
N SER A 311 -20.54 -1.09 13.21
CA SER A 311 -21.02 -1.22 14.58
C SER A 311 -20.77 0.02 15.44
N ASP A 312 -19.76 0.84 15.12
CA ASP A 312 -19.30 1.93 15.97
C ASP A 312 -18.83 3.19 15.22
N GLU A 313 -18.86 3.21 13.88
CA GLU A 313 -18.48 4.38 13.09
C GLU A 313 -19.21 5.66 13.51
N HIS A 314 -20.48 5.53 13.92
CA HIS A 314 -21.29 6.64 14.36
C HIS A 314 -20.70 7.36 15.58
N ILE A 315 -19.96 6.64 16.44
CA ILE A 315 -19.25 7.22 17.60
C ILE A 315 -18.13 8.12 17.09
N TYR A 316 -17.28 7.59 16.21
CA TYR A 316 -16.14 8.31 15.65
C TYR A 316 -16.61 9.59 14.94
N HIS A 317 -17.59 9.47 14.03
CA HIS A 317 -18.07 10.61 13.25
C HIS A 317 -18.87 11.61 14.08
N ALA A 318 -19.60 11.18 15.11
CA ALA A 318 -20.29 12.10 16.02
C ALA A 318 -19.30 13.00 16.77
N PHE A 319 -18.22 12.42 17.31
CA PHE A 319 -17.18 13.19 17.99
C PHE A 319 -16.33 14.02 17.04
N LEU A 320 -16.07 13.57 15.82
CA LEU A 320 -15.37 14.36 14.81
C LEU A 320 -16.14 15.61 14.38
N VAL A 321 -17.47 15.50 14.22
CA VAL A 321 -18.30 16.52 13.56
C VAL A 321 -19.00 17.45 14.54
N HIS A 322 -19.74 16.89 15.50
CA HIS A 322 -20.69 17.68 16.29
C HIS A 322 -20.04 18.69 17.25
N PRO A 323 -18.96 18.36 17.99
CA PRO A 323 -18.21 19.35 18.76
C PRO A 323 -17.71 20.51 17.90
N THR A 324 -17.27 20.23 16.67
CA THR A 324 -16.75 21.22 15.73
C THR A 324 -17.83 22.22 15.32
N LEU A 325 -18.98 21.73 14.85
CA LEU A 325 -20.08 22.58 14.40
C LEU A 325 -20.74 23.32 15.57
N ALA A 326 -20.82 22.71 16.75
CA ALA A 326 -21.32 23.34 17.96
C ALA A 326 -20.39 24.44 18.51
N ALA A 327 -19.07 24.31 18.31
CA ALA A 327 -18.09 25.32 18.71
C ALA A 327 -17.96 26.47 17.69
N SER A 328 -18.36 26.25 16.44
CA SER A 328 -18.38 27.29 15.43
C SER A 328 -19.57 28.24 15.62
N ALA A 329 -19.38 29.53 15.38
CA ALA A 329 -20.47 30.50 15.45
C ALA A 329 -21.51 30.34 14.32
N ARG A 330 -21.12 29.72 13.20
CA ARG A 330 -21.95 29.44 12.03
C ARG A 330 -21.56 28.11 11.40
N HIS A 331 -22.43 27.53 10.58
CA HIS A 331 -22.17 26.28 9.87
C HIS A 331 -22.74 26.29 8.44
N ASN A 332 -22.75 27.47 7.80
CA ASN A 332 -23.35 27.63 6.47
C ASN A 332 -22.45 26.99 5.40
N LYS A 333 -21.13 27.22 5.50
CA LYS A 333 -20.13 26.60 4.62
C LYS A 333 -19.19 25.71 5.39
N VAL A 334 -19.19 24.42 5.06
CA VAL A 334 -18.34 23.41 5.72
C VAL A 334 -17.38 22.79 4.70
N LEU A 335 -16.11 22.65 5.08
CA LEU A 335 -15.10 21.93 4.31
C LEU A 335 -14.75 20.62 5.02
N ILE A 336 -14.80 19.51 4.29
CA ILE A 336 -14.29 18.20 4.72
C ILE A 336 -13.06 17.88 3.87
N ILE A 337 -11.94 17.57 4.51
CA ILE A 337 -10.70 17.13 3.86
C ILE A 337 -10.50 15.65 4.21
N GLY A 338 -10.54 14.78 3.21
CA GLY A 338 -10.67 13.33 3.37
C GLY A 338 -12.14 12.90 3.47
N GLY A 339 -12.41 11.88 4.29
CA GLY A 339 -13.78 11.37 4.54
C GLY A 339 -14.46 10.75 3.31
N GLY A 340 -13.70 10.10 2.42
CA GLY A 340 -14.19 9.50 1.17
C GLY A 340 -15.28 8.42 1.32
N ASP A 341 -15.55 7.93 2.54
CA ASP A 341 -16.69 7.06 2.87
C ASP A 341 -18.03 7.81 3.05
N GLY A 342 -17.98 9.12 3.30
CA GLY A 342 -19.15 9.98 3.48
C GLY A 342 -19.90 9.82 4.80
N LEU A 343 -19.35 9.08 5.77
CA LEU A 343 -19.96 8.89 7.09
C LEU A 343 -19.89 10.18 7.92
N GLY A 344 -18.74 10.87 7.89
CA GLY A 344 -18.63 12.23 8.45
C GLY A 344 -19.51 13.24 7.73
N LEU A 345 -19.60 13.14 6.39
CA LEU A 345 -20.46 14.01 5.57
C LEU A 345 -21.94 13.91 5.96
N LYS A 346 -22.45 12.69 6.19
CA LYS A 346 -23.80 12.46 6.71
C LYS A 346 -24.06 13.24 8.00
N GLN A 347 -23.10 13.24 8.93
CA GLN A 347 -23.23 13.97 10.19
C GLN A 347 -23.26 15.48 9.99
N VAL A 348 -22.45 16.00 9.06
CA VAL A 348 -22.45 17.43 8.71
C VAL A 348 -23.80 17.85 8.13
N LEU A 349 -24.40 17.05 7.24
CA LEU A 349 -25.67 17.39 6.59
C LEU A 349 -26.86 17.50 7.57
N ARG A 350 -26.78 16.89 8.76
CA ARG A 350 -27.78 17.02 9.84
C ARG A 350 -27.82 18.42 10.46
N TRP A 351 -26.77 19.22 10.29
CA TRP A 351 -26.71 20.61 10.73
C TRP A 351 -27.26 21.59 9.68
N GLU A 352 -27.88 21.07 8.63
CA GLU A 352 -28.49 21.86 7.56
C GLU A 352 -27.59 22.98 6.98
N PRO A 353 -26.33 22.67 6.60
CA PRO A 353 -25.45 23.67 5.98
C PRO A 353 -26.04 24.14 4.63
N GLU A 354 -25.63 25.33 4.18
CA GLU A 354 -25.94 25.81 2.83
C GLU A 354 -25.10 25.08 1.78
N GLN A 355 -23.82 24.84 2.09
CA GLN A 355 -22.88 24.18 1.19
C GLN A 355 -21.87 23.33 1.98
N VAL A 356 -21.59 22.13 1.47
CA VAL A 356 -20.48 21.29 1.95
C VAL A 356 -19.53 21.02 0.79
N THR A 357 -18.25 21.34 0.97
CA THR A 357 -17.19 20.92 0.05
C THR A 357 -16.47 19.72 0.65
N LEU A 358 -16.37 18.61 -0.08
CA LEU A 358 -15.57 17.46 0.31
C LEU A 358 -14.42 17.28 -0.68
N LEU A 359 -13.20 17.28 -0.16
CA LEU A 359 -11.95 17.17 -0.89
C LEU A 359 -11.27 15.85 -0.55
N ASP A 360 -11.24 14.90 -1.48
CA ASP A 360 -10.60 13.59 -1.30
C ASP A 360 -9.67 13.28 -2.49
N LEU A 361 -8.60 12.52 -2.24
CA LEU A 361 -7.63 12.14 -3.26
C LEU A 361 -8.17 11.03 -4.18
N ASP A 362 -8.92 10.08 -3.63
CA ASP A 362 -9.32 8.86 -4.32
C ASP A 362 -10.77 8.92 -4.83
N ALA A 363 -10.93 9.40 -6.07
CA ALA A 363 -12.22 9.43 -6.75
C ALA A 363 -12.91 8.06 -6.83
N ALA A 364 -12.14 6.95 -6.86
CA ALA A 364 -12.72 5.62 -6.91
C ALA A 364 -13.32 5.20 -5.56
N LEU A 365 -12.72 5.63 -4.43
CA LEU A 365 -13.30 5.45 -3.10
C LEU A 365 -14.64 6.19 -2.96
N VAL A 366 -14.66 7.48 -3.31
CA VAL A 366 -15.88 8.30 -3.26
C VAL A 366 -16.98 7.69 -4.15
N GLN A 367 -16.60 7.24 -5.35
CA GLN A 367 -17.55 6.62 -6.27
C GLN A 367 -18.18 5.35 -5.68
N LEU A 368 -17.41 4.52 -4.96
CA LEU A 368 -17.94 3.32 -4.32
C LEU A 368 -19.01 3.62 -3.27
N PHE A 369 -18.90 4.74 -2.54
CA PHE A 369 -19.87 5.14 -1.53
C PHE A 369 -21.00 6.02 -2.10
N LYS A 370 -20.85 6.55 -3.31
CA LYS A 370 -21.87 7.35 -4.00
C LYS A 370 -22.78 6.53 -4.91
N SER A 371 -22.19 5.62 -5.69
CA SER A 371 -22.90 4.71 -6.59
C SER A 371 -22.06 3.43 -6.73
N PRO A 372 -22.25 2.47 -5.79
CA PRO A 372 -21.44 1.26 -5.71
C PRO A 372 -21.41 0.47 -7.03
N ASP A 373 -20.28 -0.16 -7.31
CA ASP A 373 -20.04 -0.93 -8.54
C ASP A 373 -21.04 -2.08 -8.74
N SER A 374 -21.27 -2.45 -10.00
CA SER A 374 -22.11 -3.61 -10.39
C SER A 374 -21.61 -4.93 -9.80
N ASP A 375 -20.30 -5.02 -9.58
CA ASP A 375 -19.63 -6.26 -9.18
C ASP A 375 -19.61 -6.40 -7.65
N MET A 376 -20.01 -5.35 -6.92
CA MET A 376 -20.14 -5.39 -5.47
C MET A 376 -21.41 -6.18 -5.08
N PRO A 377 -21.34 -7.06 -4.06
CA PRO A 377 -22.53 -7.75 -3.57
C PRO A 377 -23.65 -6.77 -3.21
N ALA A 378 -24.87 -7.02 -3.71
CA ALA A 378 -26.01 -6.11 -3.55
C ALA A 378 -26.27 -5.72 -2.08
N ARG A 379 -26.10 -6.68 -1.15
CA ARG A 379 -26.25 -6.44 0.30
C ARG A 379 -25.22 -5.44 0.84
N LEU A 380 -23.97 -5.54 0.41
CA LEU A 380 -22.91 -4.60 0.80
C LEU A 380 -23.18 -3.23 0.19
N SER A 381 -23.48 -3.16 -1.11
CA SER A 381 -23.85 -1.91 -1.80
C SER A 381 -24.98 -1.16 -1.09
N GLN A 382 -26.06 -1.86 -0.75
CA GLN A 382 -27.16 -1.29 0.04
C GLN A 382 -26.72 -0.85 1.44
N ALA A 383 -25.89 -1.65 2.11
CA ALA A 383 -25.37 -1.30 3.43
C ALA A 383 -24.51 -0.03 3.41
N LEU A 384 -23.63 0.15 2.42
CA LEU A 384 -22.78 1.35 2.31
C LEU A 384 -23.61 2.62 2.09
N LEU A 385 -24.58 2.58 1.17
CA LEU A 385 -25.50 3.69 0.92
C LEU A 385 -26.39 3.99 2.13
N SER A 386 -26.80 2.96 2.88
CA SER A 386 -27.56 3.15 4.11
C SER A 386 -26.71 3.74 5.23
N LEU A 387 -25.44 3.33 5.35
CA LEU A 387 -24.52 3.80 6.39
C LEU A 387 -24.24 5.29 6.22
N ASN A 388 -23.86 5.73 5.02
CA ASN A 388 -23.62 7.14 4.72
C ASN A 388 -24.91 7.95 4.46
N GLY A 389 -26.10 7.35 4.58
CA GLY A 389 -27.37 8.04 4.42
C GLY A 389 -27.55 8.68 3.03
N ASN A 390 -26.92 8.10 2.00
CA ASN A 390 -26.89 8.64 0.64
C ASN A 390 -26.33 10.08 0.53
N ALA A 391 -25.45 10.47 1.47
CA ALA A 391 -24.99 11.86 1.64
C ALA A 391 -24.31 12.44 0.40
N PHE A 392 -23.60 11.63 -0.39
CA PHE A 392 -22.92 12.09 -1.61
C PHE A 392 -23.84 12.54 -2.75
N ASN A 393 -25.14 12.23 -2.66
CA ASN A 393 -26.14 12.61 -3.64
C ASN A 393 -26.98 13.83 -3.18
N ASP A 394 -26.66 14.41 -2.03
CA ASP A 394 -27.29 15.64 -1.56
C ASP A 394 -26.85 16.85 -2.42
N PRO A 395 -27.79 17.69 -2.89
CA PRO A 395 -27.48 18.82 -3.79
C PRO A 395 -26.58 19.89 -3.15
N ARG A 396 -26.42 19.89 -1.83
CA ARG A 396 -25.53 20.82 -1.10
C ARG A 396 -24.05 20.42 -1.18
N VAL A 397 -23.76 19.21 -1.67
CA VAL A 397 -22.41 18.62 -1.64
C VAL A 397 -21.67 18.90 -2.94
N THR A 398 -20.50 19.51 -2.82
CA THR A 398 -19.53 19.70 -3.90
C THR A 398 -18.33 18.78 -3.68
N LEU A 399 -18.09 17.86 -4.62
CA LEU A 399 -16.96 16.93 -4.57
C LEU A 399 -15.77 17.48 -5.36
N ILE A 400 -14.60 17.47 -4.74
CA ILE A 400 -13.33 17.81 -5.38
C ILE A 400 -12.40 16.60 -5.24
N HIS A 401 -11.92 16.08 -6.37
CA HIS A 401 -10.95 15.00 -6.38
C HIS A 401 -9.55 15.56 -6.64
N ASP A 402 -8.76 15.76 -5.59
CA ASP A 402 -7.42 16.35 -5.67
C ASP A 402 -6.57 16.01 -4.44
N ASP A 403 -5.24 16.13 -4.55
CA ASP A 403 -4.35 16.06 -3.39
C ASP A 403 -4.66 17.24 -2.46
N ALA A 404 -4.91 16.97 -1.17
CA ALA A 404 -5.36 17.98 -0.22
C ALA A 404 -4.40 19.18 -0.10
N PHE A 405 -3.08 18.95 -0.22
CA PHE A 405 -2.07 20.00 -0.10
C PHE A 405 -2.18 21.02 -1.26
N ASN A 406 -2.48 20.53 -2.46
CA ASN A 406 -2.66 21.33 -3.68
C ASN A 406 -4.10 21.85 -3.83
N GLY A 407 -5.09 21.03 -3.46
CA GLY A 407 -6.51 21.37 -3.54
C GLY A 407 -6.88 22.55 -2.65
N VAL A 408 -6.30 22.60 -1.44
CA VAL A 408 -6.45 23.75 -0.54
C VAL A 408 -5.91 25.05 -1.16
N ASP A 409 -4.77 25.02 -1.88
CA ASP A 409 -4.26 26.23 -2.55
C ASP A 409 -5.23 26.75 -3.62
N LYS A 410 -5.90 25.84 -4.33
CA LYS A 410 -6.92 26.23 -5.32
C LYS A 410 -8.13 26.88 -4.66
N LEU A 411 -8.54 26.43 -3.48
CA LEU A 411 -9.63 27.05 -2.70
C LEU A 411 -9.22 28.43 -2.19
N ILE A 412 -7.98 28.57 -1.68
CA ILE A 412 -7.43 29.86 -1.23
C ILE A 412 -7.39 30.85 -2.39
N ALA A 413 -6.89 30.42 -3.56
CA ALA A 413 -6.80 31.26 -4.75
C ALA A 413 -8.18 31.74 -5.26
N LYS A 414 -9.26 30.99 -4.99
CA LYS A 414 -10.64 31.41 -5.27
C LYS A 414 -11.20 32.39 -4.24
N GLY A 415 -10.53 32.57 -3.11
CA GLY A 415 -11.02 33.37 -1.99
C GLY A 415 -12.11 32.68 -1.17
N ASP A 416 -12.20 31.35 -1.23
CA ASP A 416 -13.18 30.58 -0.47
C ASP A 416 -12.94 30.71 1.05
N LYS A 417 -14.04 30.71 1.81
CA LYS A 417 -14.04 30.75 3.28
C LYS A 417 -15.07 29.77 3.83
N TYR A 418 -14.72 29.10 4.91
CA TYR A 418 -15.53 28.08 5.57
C TYR A 418 -15.72 28.41 7.04
N ASP A 419 -16.94 28.23 7.53
CA ASP A 419 -17.26 28.43 8.95
C ASP A 419 -16.79 27.24 9.80
N ALA A 420 -16.74 26.04 9.21
CA ALA A 420 -16.13 24.89 9.85
C ALA A 420 -15.28 24.07 8.88
N ILE A 421 -14.17 23.52 9.38
CA ILE A 421 -13.27 22.64 8.63
C ILE A 421 -13.07 21.34 9.40
N ILE A 422 -13.29 20.21 8.75
CA ILE A 422 -13.12 18.87 9.32
C ILE A 422 -12.03 18.16 8.53
N VAL A 423 -10.95 17.77 9.21
CA VAL A 423 -9.83 17.03 8.63
C VAL A 423 -9.92 15.57 9.10
N ASP A 424 -10.36 14.72 8.17
CA ASP A 424 -10.64 13.30 8.35
C ASP A 424 -9.73 12.48 7.44
N LEU A 425 -8.43 12.56 7.75
CA LEU A 425 -7.37 11.91 6.99
C LEU A 425 -6.87 10.69 7.77
N PRO A 426 -6.34 9.66 7.08
CA PRO A 426 -5.64 8.57 7.75
C PRO A 426 -4.51 9.09 8.64
N ASP A 427 -4.12 8.25 9.61
CA ASP A 427 -2.98 8.56 10.49
C ASP A 427 -1.71 8.87 9.68
N PRO A 428 -0.80 9.72 10.20
CA PRO A 428 0.41 10.19 9.51
C PRO A 428 1.49 9.10 9.42
N SER A 429 1.14 7.93 8.91
CA SER A 429 1.99 6.75 8.80
C SER A 429 2.84 6.71 7.54
N HIS A 430 2.88 7.81 6.78
CA HIS A 430 3.64 7.96 5.55
C HIS A 430 4.11 9.42 5.40
N PRO A 431 5.30 9.71 4.83
CA PRO A 431 5.75 11.07 4.57
C PRO A 431 4.73 11.93 3.80
N ASP A 432 4.09 11.35 2.77
CA ASP A 432 3.03 12.03 2.00
C ASP A 432 1.78 12.37 2.82
N LEU A 433 1.44 11.58 3.83
CA LEU A 433 0.37 11.93 4.77
C LEU A 433 0.87 12.93 5.80
N ASN A 434 2.10 12.77 6.29
CA ASN A 434 2.71 13.64 7.30
C ASN A 434 2.76 15.11 6.88
N LYS A 435 2.92 15.41 5.58
CA LYS A 435 2.87 16.80 5.07
C LYS A 435 1.51 17.47 5.32
N LEU A 436 0.42 16.69 5.37
CA LEU A 436 -0.95 17.14 5.66
C LEU A 436 -1.20 17.36 7.16
N TYR A 437 -0.23 17.03 8.01
CA TYR A 437 -0.25 17.31 9.44
C TYR A 437 0.85 18.31 9.84
N SER A 438 1.29 19.16 8.90
CA SER A 438 2.35 20.13 9.11
C SER A 438 1.83 21.51 9.51
N ASP A 439 2.68 22.27 10.20
CA ASP A 439 2.45 23.69 10.49
C ASP A 439 2.08 24.49 9.23
N TYR A 440 2.76 24.22 8.11
CA TYR A 440 2.52 24.87 6.82
C TYR A 440 1.12 24.55 6.27
N PHE A 441 0.73 23.27 6.29
CA PHE A 441 -0.61 22.89 5.84
C PHE A 441 -1.70 23.51 6.74
N TYR A 442 -1.51 23.51 8.06
CA TYR A 442 -2.48 24.14 8.97
C TYR A 442 -2.56 25.66 8.81
N ARG A 443 -1.46 26.36 8.46
CA ARG A 443 -1.52 27.78 8.06
C ARG A 443 -2.40 27.99 6.82
N LYS A 444 -2.37 27.09 5.85
CA LYS A 444 -3.30 27.15 4.71
C LYS A 444 -4.76 26.99 5.15
N LEU A 445 -5.04 26.06 6.08
CA LEU A 445 -6.39 25.90 6.62
C LEU A 445 -6.87 27.14 7.39
N LYS A 446 -5.96 27.80 8.13
CA LYS A 446 -6.22 29.09 8.78
C LYS A 446 -6.64 30.17 7.76
N GLU A 447 -6.04 30.19 6.58
CA GLU A 447 -6.45 31.09 5.49
C GLU A 447 -7.83 30.74 4.92
N LEU A 448 -8.30 29.50 5.00
CA LEU A 448 -9.65 29.11 4.56
C LEU A 448 -10.73 29.31 5.62
N MET A 449 -10.37 29.54 6.89
CA MET A 449 -11.35 29.59 7.96
C MET A 449 -11.93 30.99 8.20
N SER A 450 -13.22 31.05 8.49
CA SER A 450 -13.89 32.25 9.02
C SER A 450 -13.33 32.63 10.40
N SER A 451 -13.38 33.92 10.76
CA SER A 451 -12.81 34.46 12.00
C SER A 451 -13.30 33.78 13.28
N ASP A 452 -14.58 33.40 13.31
CA ASP A 452 -15.26 32.78 14.45
C ASP A 452 -15.54 31.28 14.23
N GLY A 453 -14.93 30.71 13.18
CA GLY A 453 -15.07 29.31 12.82
C GLY A 453 -14.30 28.37 13.74
N ALA A 454 -14.57 27.07 13.57
CA ALA A 454 -13.88 26.00 14.27
C ALA A 454 -13.37 24.95 13.29
N LEU A 455 -12.22 24.35 13.62
CA LEU A 455 -11.60 23.29 12.85
C LEU A 455 -11.36 22.09 13.76
N THR A 456 -11.52 20.87 13.24
CA THR A 456 -11.13 19.64 13.94
C THR A 456 -10.26 18.77 13.06
N VAL A 457 -9.30 18.09 13.70
CA VAL A 457 -8.41 17.11 13.08
C VAL A 457 -8.43 15.82 13.90
N GLN A 458 -8.66 14.67 13.25
CA GLN A 458 -8.31 13.36 13.85
C GLN A 458 -6.87 13.38 14.34
N SER A 459 -6.61 12.91 15.56
CA SER A 459 -5.29 13.04 16.19
C SER A 459 -4.72 11.70 16.69
N THR A 460 -5.11 10.57 16.08
CA THR A 460 -4.74 9.21 16.49
C THR A 460 -5.11 8.89 17.95
N SER A 461 -4.63 7.77 18.49
CA SER A 461 -4.93 7.33 19.85
C SER A 461 -4.12 8.11 20.91
N PRO A 462 -4.76 8.70 21.93
CA PRO A 462 -4.08 9.44 23.00
C PRO A 462 -3.23 8.54 23.91
N TYR A 463 -3.52 7.24 23.99
CA TYR A 463 -2.79 6.33 24.87
C TYR A 463 -1.80 5.45 24.11
N HIS A 464 -2.17 4.97 22.92
CA HIS A 464 -1.26 4.16 22.12
C HIS A 464 -0.19 5.02 21.45
N ALA A 465 -0.58 6.16 20.86
CA ALA A 465 0.31 7.06 20.13
C ALA A 465 0.37 8.45 20.78
N GLN A 466 0.53 8.49 22.11
CA GLN A 466 0.45 9.72 22.92
C GLN A 466 1.30 10.88 22.40
N LYS A 467 2.56 10.60 22.01
CA LYS A 467 3.46 11.63 21.46
C LYS A 467 2.92 12.21 20.15
N ALA A 468 2.36 11.36 19.29
CA ALA A 468 1.77 11.79 18.04
C ALA A 468 0.50 12.63 18.28
N PHE A 469 -0.38 12.18 19.18
CA PHE A 469 -1.57 12.91 19.60
C PHE A 469 -1.23 14.32 20.09
N ILE A 470 -0.31 14.46 21.05
CA ILE A 470 0.10 15.78 21.58
C ILE A 470 0.80 16.64 20.50
N SER A 471 1.60 16.01 19.63
CA SER A 471 2.29 16.70 18.54
C SER A 471 1.31 17.36 17.55
N VAL A 472 0.16 16.73 17.24
CA VAL A 472 -0.86 17.33 16.36
C VAL A 472 -1.36 18.66 16.93
N ALA A 473 -1.75 18.69 18.20
CA ALA A 473 -2.23 19.93 18.83
C ALA A 473 -1.15 21.02 18.92
N LYS A 474 0.10 20.64 19.22
CA LYS A 474 1.23 21.59 19.19
C LYS A 474 1.46 22.16 17.81
N THR A 475 1.24 21.38 16.76
CA THR A 475 1.40 21.82 15.38
C THR A 475 0.30 22.79 14.96
N LEU A 476 -0.95 22.54 15.36
CA LEU A 476 -2.04 23.52 15.22
C LEU A 476 -1.74 24.81 15.98
N ALA A 477 -1.25 24.72 17.22
CA ALA A 477 -0.86 25.89 18.00
C ALA A 477 0.27 26.69 17.33
N LEU A 478 1.27 26.00 16.74
CA LEU A 478 2.35 26.63 15.97
C LEU A 478 1.85 27.35 14.71
N ALA A 479 0.78 26.84 14.07
CA ALA A 479 0.09 27.54 12.98
C ALA A 479 -0.76 28.74 13.46
N GLY A 480 -0.83 28.97 14.78
CA GLY A 480 -1.48 30.11 15.41
C GLY A 480 -2.98 29.93 15.62
N PHE A 481 -3.40 28.73 16.01
CA PHE A 481 -4.73 28.43 16.51
C PHE A 481 -4.73 28.34 18.05
N ASP A 482 -5.90 28.56 18.67
CA ASP A 482 -6.19 28.13 20.03
C ASP A 482 -6.77 26.71 19.98
N VAL A 483 -6.12 25.76 20.67
CA VAL A 483 -6.32 24.32 20.46
C VAL A 483 -6.68 23.62 21.77
N LYS A 484 -7.67 22.73 21.68
CA LYS A 484 -8.03 21.78 22.74
C LYS A 484 -8.05 20.38 22.18
N GLN A 485 -7.72 19.41 23.00
CA GLN A 485 -7.79 18.00 22.63
C GLN A 485 -8.86 17.29 23.43
N TYR A 486 -9.46 16.28 22.85
CA TYR A 486 -10.50 15.46 23.47
C TYR A 486 -10.43 14.04 22.92
N HIS A 487 -11.05 13.10 23.63
CA HIS A 487 -10.97 11.68 23.30
C HIS A 487 -12.23 10.92 23.67
N HIS A 488 -12.42 9.77 23.04
CA HIS A 488 -13.44 8.81 23.41
C HIS A 488 -13.09 7.40 22.90
N ASN A 489 -13.64 6.38 23.56
CA ASN A 489 -13.50 5.00 23.11
C ASN A 489 -14.36 4.75 21.87
N VAL A 490 -13.74 4.35 20.78
CA VAL A 490 -14.38 3.77 19.60
C VAL A 490 -14.06 2.27 19.64
N PRO A 491 -15.00 1.37 19.97
CA PRO A 491 -14.68 -0.03 20.30
C PRO A 491 -13.80 -0.78 19.30
N SER A 492 -13.94 -0.51 18.00
CA SER A 492 -13.10 -1.12 16.96
C SER A 492 -11.68 -0.52 16.86
N PHE A 493 -11.46 0.71 17.35
CA PHE A 493 -10.17 1.41 17.34
C PHE A 493 -9.50 1.50 18.72
N GLY A 494 -10.27 1.31 19.80
CA GLY A 494 -9.88 1.68 21.16
C GLY A 494 -10.10 3.16 21.45
N GLU A 495 -9.37 3.69 22.43
CA GLU A 495 -9.38 5.13 22.73
C GLU A 495 -8.83 5.93 21.55
N TRP A 496 -9.65 6.83 21.03
CA TRP A 496 -9.34 7.67 19.88
C TRP A 496 -9.41 9.14 20.23
N GLY A 497 -8.59 9.95 19.57
CA GLY A 497 -8.38 11.35 19.92
C GLY A 497 -8.60 12.31 18.76
N TRP A 498 -9.02 13.52 19.10
CA TRP A 498 -9.20 14.63 18.17
C TRP A 498 -8.62 15.93 18.75
N SER A 499 -8.23 16.84 17.86
CA SER A 499 -7.81 18.20 18.20
C SER A 499 -8.77 19.19 17.57
N ILE A 500 -9.44 20.01 18.38
CA ILE A 500 -10.33 21.08 17.95
C ILE A 500 -9.64 22.43 18.14
N ALA A 501 -9.82 23.32 17.17
CA ALA A 501 -9.10 24.57 17.06
C ALA A 501 -10.01 25.73 16.66
N THR A 502 -9.75 26.91 17.21
CA THR A 502 -10.42 28.18 16.86
C THR A 502 -9.37 29.28 16.63
N LEU A 503 -9.75 30.38 15.97
CA LEU A 503 -8.83 31.50 15.71
C LEU A 503 -8.92 32.63 16.74
N ASN A 504 -10.13 33.10 17.02
CA ASN A 504 -10.38 34.27 17.83
C ASN A 504 -11.38 33.97 18.95
N GLY A 505 -11.42 34.85 19.96
CA GLY A 505 -12.37 34.74 21.07
C GLY A 505 -12.02 33.64 22.06
N LYS A 506 -13.04 32.97 22.60
CA LYS A 506 -12.86 31.85 23.53
C LYS A 506 -12.50 30.58 22.77
N ASP A 507 -11.68 29.72 23.37
CA ASP A 507 -11.39 28.39 22.84
C ASP A 507 -12.64 27.50 22.73
N ALA A 508 -12.54 26.44 21.93
CA ALA A 508 -13.66 25.55 21.64
C ALA A 508 -14.26 24.89 22.90
N GLN A 509 -13.42 24.47 23.86
CA GLN A 509 -13.88 23.85 25.09
C GLN A 509 -14.74 24.82 25.90
N HIS A 510 -14.31 26.08 26.02
CA HIS A 510 -15.11 27.11 26.69
C HIS A 510 -16.43 27.39 25.97
N ARG A 511 -16.45 27.42 24.64
CA ARG A 511 -17.69 27.60 23.85
C ARG A 511 -18.67 26.45 24.12
N LEU A 512 -18.19 25.20 24.04
CA LEU A 512 -18.99 24.00 24.31
C LEU A 512 -19.47 23.92 25.77
N ALA A 513 -18.65 24.39 26.73
CA ALA A 513 -19.02 24.42 28.14
C ALA A 513 -20.24 25.31 28.44
N GLN A 514 -20.45 26.38 27.66
CA GLN A 514 -21.59 27.29 27.80
C GLN A 514 -22.91 26.74 27.25
N LEU A 515 -22.86 25.68 26.44
CA LEU A 515 -24.08 25.06 25.94
C LEU A 515 -24.86 24.45 27.11
N THR A 516 -26.19 24.62 27.07
CA THR A 516 -27.14 23.96 27.97
C THR A 516 -27.68 22.66 27.36
N GLU A 517 -27.75 22.61 26.03
CA GLU A 517 -28.16 21.45 25.23
C GLU A 517 -27.37 21.42 23.91
N LEU A 518 -27.30 20.26 23.26
CA LEU A 518 -26.73 20.18 21.92
C LEU A 518 -27.73 20.72 20.89
N PRO A 519 -27.29 21.48 19.87
CA PRO A 519 -28.18 22.01 18.83
C PRO A 519 -28.81 20.95 17.92
N ILE A 520 -28.40 19.69 18.05
CA ILE A 520 -28.90 18.55 17.30
C ILE A 520 -29.31 17.43 18.24
N VAL A 521 -30.26 16.62 17.80
CA VAL A 521 -30.60 15.35 18.46
C VAL A 521 -29.70 14.28 17.88
N ASP A 522 -28.93 13.58 18.71
CA ASP A 522 -28.09 12.44 18.34
C ASP A 522 -28.35 11.22 19.22
N ASP A 523 -28.28 10.03 18.63
CA ASP A 523 -28.60 8.77 19.33
C ASP A 523 -27.47 8.34 20.28
N TRP A 524 -26.24 8.79 20.04
CA TRP A 524 -25.07 8.44 20.84
C TRP A 524 -24.58 9.62 21.67
N LEU A 525 -24.42 10.78 21.03
CA LEU A 525 -23.73 11.93 21.61
C LEU A 525 -24.66 12.74 22.50
N THR A 526 -24.28 12.87 23.77
CA THR A 526 -24.91 13.80 24.71
C THR A 526 -23.96 14.95 25.02
N LEU A 527 -24.50 16.09 25.47
CA LEU A 527 -23.67 17.21 25.88
C LEU A 527 -22.71 16.84 27.04
N GLY A 528 -23.14 15.94 27.93
CA GLY A 528 -22.29 15.42 29.01
C GLY A 528 -21.10 14.63 28.49
N LEU A 529 -21.30 13.79 27.47
CA LEU A 529 -20.22 13.07 26.79
C LEU A 529 -19.24 14.03 26.10
N VAL A 530 -19.75 15.06 25.40
CA VAL A 530 -18.91 16.08 24.77
C VAL A 530 -18.06 16.82 25.80
N LYS A 531 -18.65 17.26 26.91
CA LYS A 531 -17.92 17.97 27.96
C LYS A 531 -16.88 17.06 28.64
N GLY A 532 -17.25 15.82 28.93
CA GLY A 532 -16.36 14.83 29.57
C GLY A 532 -15.20 14.37 28.69
N ALA A 533 -15.33 14.42 27.36
CA ALA A 533 -14.26 14.01 26.44
C ALA A 533 -13.00 14.89 26.51
N PHE A 534 -13.09 16.09 27.09
CA PHE A 534 -11.93 16.97 27.30
C PHE A 534 -11.17 16.68 28.60
N GLU A 535 -11.64 15.74 29.42
CA GLU A 535 -10.99 15.37 30.68
C GLU A 535 -9.93 14.30 30.47
N PHE A 536 -8.73 14.53 31.00
CA PHE A 536 -7.61 13.58 30.95
C PHE A 536 -7.11 13.27 32.36
N PRO A 537 -6.43 12.13 32.57
CA PRO A 537 -5.70 11.88 33.81
C PRO A 537 -4.72 13.02 34.14
N ALA A 538 -4.55 13.34 35.42
CA ALA A 538 -3.76 14.48 35.87
C ALA A 538 -2.29 14.46 35.38
N ASN A 539 -1.74 13.27 35.12
CA ASN A 539 -0.38 13.06 34.64
C ASN A 539 -0.28 12.92 33.11
N PHE A 540 -1.38 12.99 32.37
CA PHE A 540 -1.38 12.72 30.93
C PHE A 540 -0.44 13.65 30.15
N TYR A 541 -0.42 14.95 30.47
CA TYR A 541 0.41 15.94 29.79
C TYR A 541 1.77 16.19 30.47
N GLN A 542 2.21 15.35 31.42
CA GLN A 542 3.43 15.60 32.19
C GLN A 542 4.69 15.76 31.31
N ASP A 543 4.78 15.00 30.21
CA ASP A 543 5.92 15.00 29.28
C ASP A 543 5.68 15.88 28.05
N ALA A 544 4.59 16.65 28.03
CA ALA A 544 4.19 17.44 26.87
C ALA A 544 5.28 18.43 26.45
N THR A 545 6.07 18.98 27.38
CA THR A 545 7.18 19.90 27.09
C THR A 545 8.25 19.30 26.17
N ASN A 546 8.49 17.99 26.24
CA ASN A 546 9.49 17.28 25.44
C ASN A 546 9.01 16.88 24.05
N ILE A 547 7.70 16.96 23.80
CA ILE A 547 7.07 16.58 22.53
C ILE A 547 7.14 17.77 21.56
N LYS A 548 7.72 17.57 20.38
CA LYS A 548 7.88 18.63 19.38
C LYS A 548 6.68 18.69 18.43
N PRO A 549 6.33 19.87 17.87
CA PRO A 549 5.39 19.96 16.74
C PRO A 549 6.00 19.38 15.46
N ASN A 550 5.16 19.17 14.45
CA ASN A 550 5.55 18.71 13.12
C ASN A 550 5.63 19.90 12.15
N GLU A 551 6.84 20.37 11.91
CA GLU A 551 7.11 21.34 10.85
C GLU A 551 7.21 20.64 9.48
N LEU A 552 6.83 21.32 8.41
CA LEU A 552 6.96 20.76 7.06
C LEU A 552 8.39 20.30 6.78
N GLY A 553 8.55 19.03 6.43
CA GLY A 553 9.86 18.40 6.18
C GLY A 553 10.55 17.81 7.40
N SER A 554 10.07 18.04 8.62
CA SER A 554 10.66 17.47 9.85
C SER A 554 10.39 15.97 10.04
N LEU A 555 9.28 15.47 9.47
CA LEU A 555 8.77 14.10 9.68
C LEU A 555 8.56 13.72 11.15
N GLN A 556 8.50 14.70 12.07
CA GLN A 556 8.50 14.46 13.51
C GLN A 556 7.28 13.66 13.96
N LEU A 557 6.10 13.98 13.42
CA LEU A 557 4.87 13.28 13.75
C LEU A 557 4.86 11.85 13.19
N TYR A 558 5.33 11.65 11.96
CA TYR A 558 5.55 10.32 11.37
C TYR A 558 6.43 9.45 12.25
N HIS A 559 7.55 9.98 12.75
CA HIS A 559 8.44 9.24 13.64
C HIS A 559 7.79 8.89 14.99
N TYR A 560 7.05 9.83 15.61
CA TYR A 560 6.32 9.52 16.84
C TYR A 560 5.25 8.46 16.64
N HIS A 561 4.54 8.52 15.51
CA HIS A 561 3.58 7.49 15.15
C HIS A 561 4.29 6.15 14.94
N GLN A 562 5.34 6.09 14.10
CA GLN A 562 6.07 4.84 13.84
C GLN A 562 6.60 4.19 15.13
N GLN A 563 7.18 4.99 16.04
CA GLN A 563 7.68 4.52 17.33
C GLN A 563 6.59 3.84 18.18
N ALA A 564 5.40 4.44 18.27
CA ALA A 564 4.29 3.89 19.05
C ALA A 564 3.87 2.49 18.56
N TRP A 565 3.79 2.32 17.24
CA TRP A 565 3.38 1.05 16.64
C TRP A 565 4.49 0.00 16.61
N SER A 566 5.78 0.38 16.63
CA SER A 566 6.90 -0.56 16.75
C SER A 566 7.05 -1.11 18.17
N GLU A 567 6.87 -0.27 19.19
CA GLU A 567 6.95 -0.66 20.62
C GLU A 567 5.92 -1.76 20.94
N THR A 568 4.72 -1.67 20.37
CA THR A 568 3.64 -2.66 20.58
C THR A 568 3.89 -4.00 19.89
N GLN A 569 4.71 -4.02 18.83
CA GLN A 569 5.10 -5.25 18.12
C GLN A 569 6.35 -5.94 18.74
N GLY A 570 6.87 -5.39 19.85
CA GLY A 570 8.11 -5.84 20.47
C GLY A 570 9.31 -5.71 19.53
N LEU A 571 9.28 -4.71 18.65
CA LEU A 571 10.37 -4.37 17.72
C LEU A 571 11.19 -3.22 18.32
N ASP A 572 11.78 -3.44 19.49
CA ASP A 572 12.98 -2.70 19.89
C ASP A 572 14.14 -3.26 19.07
N LEU A 573 14.26 -2.80 17.82
CA LEU A 573 15.49 -2.95 17.04
C LEU A 573 16.37 -1.74 17.31
N PHE A 574 17.14 -1.85 18.40
CA PHE A 574 18.36 -1.11 18.76
C PHE A 574 18.28 0.40 18.97
#